data_AF-A0A9C7UJ40-F1
#
_entry.id   AF-A0A9C7UJ40-F1
#
_cell.length_a   1.000
_cell.length_b   1.000
_cell.length_c   1.000
_cell.angle_alpha   90.00
_cell.angle_beta   90.00
_cell.angle_gamma   90.00
#
_symmetry.space_group_name_H-M   'P 1'
#
loop_
_entity.id
_entity.type
_entity.pdbx_description
1 polymer ?
#
loop_
_entity_poly.entity_id
_entity_poly.type
_entity_poly.pdbx_seq_one_letter_code
_entity_poly.pdbx_strand_id
1 'polypeptide(L)'
;MQSISGGGDPAKFAGAGYTTLPGGSYRSQWWALHNENGAYSARGIHGQAIYVDPTAEMVIARFATFPISFNAAIDPTSLPAYQAVADYLIKKP
;
A
#
# COMPACT_ATOMS: atom_id res chain seq x y z
N MET A 1 1.46 15.10 17.31
CA MET A 1 0.63 14.14 16.56
C MET A 1 1.55 13.29 15.71
N GLN A 2 1.46 11.98 15.79
CA GLN A 2 2.29 11.09 14.96
C GLN A 2 1.50 10.74 13.69
N SER A 3 2.06 11.07 12.52
CA SER A 3 1.42 11.05 11.19
C SER A 3 1.10 9.63 10.69
N ILE A 4 0.10 9.51 9.81
CA ILE A 4 -0.21 8.30 9.04
C ILE A 4 0.98 7.83 8.18
N SER A 5 1.79 8.77 7.67
CA SER A 5 2.91 8.50 6.76
C SER A 5 4.11 7.84 7.44
N GLY A 6 4.22 7.92 8.78
CA GLY A 6 5.31 7.31 9.53
C GLY A 6 5.14 5.82 9.82
N GLY A 7 3.99 5.23 9.47
CA GLY A 7 3.68 3.84 9.78
C GLY A 7 3.58 3.53 11.29
N GLY A 8 3.37 2.25 11.58
CA GLY A 8 3.36 1.67 12.93
C GLY A 8 4.65 0.90 13.22
N ASP A 9 4.62 0.05 14.24
CA ASP A 9 5.74 -0.83 14.63
C ASP A 9 5.76 -2.10 13.75
N PRO A 10 6.78 -2.30 12.89
CA PRO A 10 6.86 -3.49 12.02
C PRO A 10 7.00 -4.80 12.80
N ALA A 11 7.62 -4.79 13.99
CA ALA A 11 7.77 -6.00 14.79
C ALA A 11 6.42 -6.50 15.32
N LYS A 12 5.52 -5.58 15.69
CA LYS A 12 4.14 -5.92 16.06
C LYS A 12 3.31 -6.38 14.87
N PHE A 13 3.58 -5.83 13.68
CA PHE A 13 2.90 -6.19 12.45
C PHE A 13 3.28 -7.60 11.97
N ALA A 14 4.55 -8.01 12.14
CA ALA A 14 5.06 -9.30 11.69
C ALA A 14 4.23 -10.50 12.21
N GLY A 15 3.70 -10.41 13.43
CA GLY A 15 2.85 -11.46 14.02
C GLY A 15 1.53 -11.72 13.27
N ALA A 16 1.09 -10.80 12.41
CA ALA A 16 -0.11 -10.97 11.60
C ALA A 16 0.09 -11.90 10.39
N GLY A 17 1.34 -12.23 10.02
CA GLY A 17 1.64 -13.22 8.98
C GLY A 17 1.34 -12.77 7.54
N TYR A 18 1.27 -11.46 7.27
CA TYR A 18 1.05 -10.95 5.91
C TYR A 18 2.28 -11.17 5.03
N THR A 19 2.27 -12.23 4.22
CA THR A 19 3.37 -12.57 3.30
C THR A 19 3.50 -11.61 2.12
N THR A 20 2.42 -10.93 1.74
CA THR A 20 2.39 -9.98 0.61
C THR A 20 2.76 -8.55 1.00
N LEU A 21 3.00 -8.28 2.30
CA LEU A 21 3.45 -6.99 2.83
C LEU A 21 4.72 -7.16 3.68
N PRO A 22 5.83 -7.63 3.08
CA PRO A 22 7.07 -7.82 3.81
C PRO A 22 7.56 -6.50 4.40
N GLY A 23 7.91 -6.51 5.69
CA GLY A 23 8.37 -5.30 6.39
C GLY A 23 7.30 -4.24 6.65
N GLY A 24 6.04 -4.51 6.28
CA GLY A 24 4.93 -3.58 6.45
C GLY A 24 4.66 -3.21 7.91
N SER A 25 3.83 -2.18 8.09
CA SER A 25 3.29 -1.82 9.41
C SER A 25 1.88 -1.26 9.29
N TYR A 26 1.18 -1.17 10.41
CA TYR A 26 -0.19 -0.65 10.43
C TYR A 26 -0.37 0.40 11.51
N ARG A 27 -1.03 1.51 11.15
CA ARG A 27 -1.30 2.63 12.05
C ARG A 27 -2.50 3.44 11.56
N SER A 28 -3.33 3.91 12.49
CA SER A 28 -4.42 4.86 12.20
C SER A 28 -5.32 4.44 11.03
N GLN A 29 -5.55 3.13 10.88
CA GLN A 29 -6.31 2.52 9.78
C GLN A 29 -5.63 2.50 8.40
N TRP A 30 -4.31 2.70 8.35
CA TRP A 30 -3.50 2.66 7.14
C TRP A 30 -2.40 1.60 7.23
N TRP A 31 -2.15 0.93 6.09
CA TRP A 31 -1.01 0.03 5.89
C TRP A 31 0.15 0.84 5.31
N ALA A 32 1.24 0.98 6.04
CA ALA A 32 2.49 1.51 5.50
C ALA A 32 3.29 0.37 4.88
N LEU A 33 3.69 0.55 3.61
CA LEU A 33 4.33 -0.49 2.82
C LEU A 33 5.84 -0.53 3.01
N HIS A 34 6.43 0.58 3.47
CA HIS A 34 7.89 0.72 3.66
C HIS A 34 8.68 0.38 2.39
N ASN A 35 8.12 0.67 1.21
CA ASN A 35 8.88 0.69 -0.04
C ASN A 35 9.75 1.97 -0.10
N GLU A 36 10.59 2.08 -1.13
CA GLU A 36 11.52 3.21 -1.30
C GLU A 36 10.81 4.57 -1.36
N ASN A 37 9.55 4.59 -1.81
CA ASN A 37 8.75 5.81 -1.92
C ASN A 37 7.98 6.18 -0.64
N GLY A 38 8.08 5.39 0.43
CA GLY A 38 7.32 5.62 1.65
C GLY A 38 5.81 5.52 1.47
N ALA A 39 5.36 4.69 0.54
CA ALA A 39 3.96 4.57 0.18
C ALA A 39 3.12 3.90 1.29
N TYR A 40 1.86 4.31 1.37
CA TYR A 40 0.90 3.78 2.32
C TYR A 40 -0.49 3.70 1.69
N SER A 41 -1.32 2.78 2.20
CA SER A 41 -2.61 2.49 1.58
C SER A 41 -3.70 2.14 2.60
N ALA A 42 -4.91 2.61 2.34
CA ALA A 42 -6.14 2.09 2.94
C ALA A 42 -6.69 1.02 1.99
N ARG A 43 -6.99 -0.16 2.52
CA ARG A 43 -7.20 -1.38 1.71
C ARG A 43 -8.56 -1.99 2.04
N GLY A 44 -9.33 -2.30 1.02
CA GLY A 44 -10.64 -2.95 1.13
C GLY A 44 -10.70 -4.26 0.34
N ILE A 45 -11.49 -5.20 0.84
CA ILE A 45 -11.73 -6.49 0.18
C ILE A 45 -12.29 -6.31 -1.24
N HIS A 46 -12.12 -7.32 -2.08
CA HIS A 46 -12.48 -7.26 -3.51
C HIS A 46 -11.70 -6.22 -4.32
N GLY A 47 -10.58 -5.72 -3.78
CA GLY A 47 -9.62 -4.89 -4.50
C GLY A 47 -9.82 -3.38 -4.38
N GLN A 48 -10.63 -2.91 -3.43
CA GLN A 48 -10.69 -1.47 -3.15
C GLN A 48 -9.35 -0.99 -2.59
N ALA A 49 -8.86 0.16 -3.03
CA ALA A 49 -7.68 0.77 -2.46
C ALA A 49 -7.70 2.29 -2.56
N ILE A 50 -7.21 2.96 -1.52
CA ILE A 50 -6.63 4.29 -1.62
C ILE A 50 -5.14 4.10 -1.40
N TYR A 51 -4.32 4.39 -2.40
CA TYR A 51 -2.86 4.27 -2.35
C TYR A 51 -2.24 5.65 -2.50
N VAL A 52 -1.32 6.00 -1.61
CA VAL A 52 -0.61 7.29 -1.61
C VAL A 52 0.87 7.02 -1.74
N ASP A 53 1.50 7.66 -2.73
CA ASP A 53 2.93 7.66 -2.97
C ASP A 53 3.45 9.09 -2.84
N PRO A 54 4.03 9.46 -1.68
CA PRO A 54 4.51 10.81 -1.45
C PRO A 54 5.65 11.22 -2.39
N THR A 55 6.54 10.29 -2.74
CA THR A 55 7.69 10.58 -3.61
C THR A 55 7.25 10.91 -5.03
N ALA A 56 6.22 10.22 -5.55
CA ALA A 56 5.65 10.50 -6.87
C ALA A 56 4.55 11.58 -6.86
N GLU A 57 4.27 12.21 -5.71
CA GLU A 57 3.11 13.11 -5.51
C GLU A 57 1.79 12.52 -6.05
N MET A 58 1.59 11.22 -5.85
CA MET A 58 0.52 10.45 -6.49
C MET A 58 -0.47 9.88 -5.49
N VAL A 59 -1.76 9.96 -5.84
CA VAL A 59 -2.85 9.23 -5.17
C VAL A 59 -3.62 8.39 -6.19
N ILE A 60 -3.83 7.12 -5.87
CA ILE A 60 -4.71 6.21 -6.64
C ILE A 60 -5.93 5.91 -5.78
N ALA A 61 -7.11 6.20 -6.31
CA ALA A 61 -8.39 5.69 -5.80
C ALA A 61 -8.89 4.57 -6.72
N ARG A 62 -8.84 3.33 -6.24
CA ARG A 62 -9.27 2.14 -6.99
C ARG A 62 -10.58 1.59 -6.41
N PHE A 63 -11.57 1.48 -7.28
CA PHE A 63 -12.81 0.73 -7.05
C PHE A 63 -12.77 -0.55 -7.87
N ALA A 64 -13.06 -1.69 -7.24
CA ALA A 64 -12.99 -2.99 -7.91
C ALA A 64 -14.02 -3.99 -7.35
N THR A 65 -14.27 -5.05 -8.10
CA THR A 65 -15.16 -6.16 -7.72
C THR A 65 -14.45 -7.51 -7.94
N PHE A 66 -13.22 -7.63 -7.44
CA PHE A 66 -12.40 -8.82 -7.66
C PHE A 66 -13.08 -10.09 -7.10
N PRO A 67 -13.10 -11.23 -7.82
CA PRO A 67 -13.83 -12.43 -7.40
C PRO A 67 -13.39 -13.00 -6.03
N ILE A 68 -12.10 -12.87 -5.70
CA ILE A 68 -11.55 -13.30 -4.42
C ILE A 68 -11.47 -12.08 -3.50
N SER A 69 -12.06 -12.15 -2.31
CA SER A 69 -12.15 -10.98 -1.42
C SER A 69 -10.80 -10.59 -0.78
N PHE A 70 -9.90 -11.56 -0.57
CA PHE A 70 -8.66 -11.36 0.19
C PHE A 70 -7.58 -10.60 -0.57
N ASN A 71 -6.98 -9.59 0.07
CA ASN A 71 -5.92 -8.79 -0.53
C ASN A 71 -4.67 -9.60 -0.92
N ALA A 72 -4.37 -10.70 -0.22
CA ALA A 72 -3.23 -11.55 -0.57
C ALA A 72 -3.32 -12.14 -2.00
N ALA A 73 -4.54 -12.29 -2.54
CA ALA A 73 -4.76 -12.72 -3.93
C ALA A 73 -4.64 -11.56 -4.96
N ILE A 74 -4.52 -10.32 -4.49
CA ILE A 74 -4.59 -9.09 -5.31
C ILE A 74 -3.25 -8.35 -5.28
N ASP A 75 -2.61 -8.27 -4.11
CA ASP A 75 -1.36 -7.56 -3.86
C ASP A 75 -0.24 -7.88 -4.86
N PRO A 76 -0.01 -9.17 -5.24
CA PRO A 76 1.07 -9.51 -6.16
C PRO A 76 0.94 -8.83 -7.53
N THR A 77 -0.26 -8.38 -7.90
CA THR A 77 -0.51 -7.66 -9.15
C THR A 77 -0.71 -6.16 -8.92
N SER A 78 -1.50 -5.78 -7.92
CA SER A 78 -1.86 -4.37 -7.74
C SER A 78 -0.73 -3.50 -7.21
N LEU A 79 0.05 -3.98 -6.23
CA LEU A 79 1.11 -3.16 -5.63
C LEU A 79 2.25 -2.87 -6.63
N PRO A 80 2.74 -3.85 -7.43
CA PRO A 80 3.71 -3.55 -8.47
C PRO A 80 3.14 -2.64 -9.57
N ALA A 81 1.85 -2.77 -9.90
CA ALA A 81 1.21 -1.88 -10.86
C ALA A 81 1.18 -0.43 -10.36
N TYR A 82 0.88 -0.18 -9.08
CA TYR A 82 0.92 1.16 -8.51
C TYR A 82 2.33 1.73 -8.51
N GLN A 83 3.33 0.93 -8.13
CA GLN A 83 4.74 1.34 -8.18
C GLN A 83 5.17 1.71 -9.61
N ALA A 84 4.77 0.93 -10.61
CA ALA A 84 5.11 1.23 -12.01
C ALA A 84 4.53 2.57 -12.49
N VAL A 85 3.33 2.95 -12.02
CA VAL A 85 2.75 4.27 -12.32
C VAL A 85 3.56 5.36 -11.60
N ALA A 86 3.91 5.17 -10.33
CA ALA A 86 4.75 6.10 -9.56
C ALA A 86 6.10 6.34 -10.27
N ASP A 87 6.79 5.26 -10.65
CA ASP A 87 8.07 5.32 -11.37
C ASP A 87 7.96 6.06 -12.70
N TYR A 88 6.84 5.88 -13.41
CA TYR A 88 6.59 6.57 -14.67
C TYR A 88 6.36 8.08 -14.46
N LEU A 89 5.62 8.47 -13.42
CA LEU A 89 5.39 9.89 -13.09
C LEU A 89 6.68 10.58 -12.65
N ILE A 90 7.49 9.93 -11.80
CA ILE A 90 8.80 10.46 -11.37
C ILE A 90 9.74 10.71 -12.57
N LYS A 91 9.71 9.82 -13.58
CA LYS A 91 10.54 9.96 -14.79
C LYS A 91 10.06 11.07 -15.74
N LYS A 92 8.83 11.57 -15.58
CA LYS A 92 8.24 12.61 -16.43
C LYS A 92 8.08 13.90 -15.63
N PRO A 93 9.07 14.81 -15.66
CA PRO A 93 8.96 16.11 -15.01
C PRO A 93 7.85 16.96 -15.65
#